data_AF-A0A9P8I3R8-F1
#
_entry.id   AF-A0A9P8I3R8-F1
#
_cell.length_a   1.000
_cell.length_b   1.000
_cell.length_c   1.000
_cell.angle_alpha   90.00
_cell.angle_beta   90.00
_cell.angle_gamma   90.00
#
_symmetry.space_group_name_H-M   'P 1'
#
loop_
_entity.id
_entity.type
_entity.pdbx_description
1 polymer ?
#
loop_
_entity_poly.entity_id
_entity_poly.type
_entity_poly.pdbx_seq_one_letter_code
_entity_poly.pdbx_strand_id
1 'polypeptide(L)'
;MPATSINVLRNIFQQQYRLEDDAFAERLFLIYGDQKTVQRLRTIKKRREDAISRYDSFKWLLPIPALFHLKMNYLKMIITAHYRTEDGVIDQSSLRHSKEFWNRRKHKYAYEMLYFKRLISTPATTKPLQRAILANSLINLRGQPNSWFETDRLVELRNGKMKDILRTRHTSSITLDYLFEYCSLNSSFLKDLQRHVEHIFGVHVDSKHSTKSSQYDIVTLAAELQKYSMKFHPGRSTANEASDLNTRGVTRLSEAIRRFNVRESSASDLATIAEEEADTEEPIDSFYQFNEDTVSVFDLP
;
A
#
# COMPACT_ATOMS: atom_id res chain seq x y z
N MET A 1 -12.44 -13.62 9.32
CA MET A 1 -13.34 -12.46 9.07
C MET A 1 -13.49 -12.11 7.57
N PRO A 2 -14.36 -12.79 6.79
CA PRO A 2 -14.72 -12.39 5.41
C PRO A 2 -15.99 -11.52 5.30
N ALA A 3 -16.82 -11.48 6.36
CA ALA A 3 -18.12 -10.80 6.36
C ALA A 3 -18.02 -9.28 6.13
N THR A 4 -16.95 -8.64 6.63
CA THR A 4 -16.78 -7.18 6.58
C THR A 4 -16.63 -6.66 5.15
N SER A 5 -15.81 -7.30 4.32
CA SER A 5 -15.60 -6.84 2.93
C SER A 5 -16.83 -7.04 2.05
N ILE A 6 -17.59 -8.12 2.26
CA ILE A 6 -18.86 -8.34 1.55
C ILE A 6 -19.89 -7.28 1.94
N ASN A 7 -19.99 -6.96 3.23
CA ASN A 7 -20.89 -5.91 3.71
C ASN A 7 -20.52 -4.54 3.15
N VAL A 8 -19.23 -4.23 3.03
CA VAL A 8 -18.75 -2.99 2.38
C VAL A 8 -19.18 -2.96 0.90
N LEU A 9 -18.97 -4.04 0.14
CA LEU A 9 -19.42 -4.10 -1.25
C LEU A 9 -20.95 -3.98 -1.37
N ARG A 10 -21.69 -4.57 -0.43
CA ARG A 10 -23.16 -4.48 -0.39
C ARG A 10 -23.61 -3.05 -0.15
N ASN A 11 -23.00 -2.40 0.84
CA ASN A 11 -23.28 -1.01 1.15
C ASN A 11 -23.00 -0.10 -0.06
N ILE A 12 -21.83 -0.23 -0.69
CA ILE A 12 -21.47 0.60 -1.86
C ILE A 12 -22.43 0.37 -3.03
N PHE A 13 -22.57 -0.88 -3.47
CA PHE A 13 -23.23 -1.16 -4.75
C PHE A 13 -24.76 -1.25 -4.65
N GLN A 14 -25.31 -1.85 -3.60
CA GLN A 14 -26.75 -2.01 -3.44
C GLN A 14 -27.40 -0.89 -2.63
N GLN A 15 -26.73 -0.34 -1.61
CA GLN A 15 -27.35 0.68 -0.74
C GLN A 15 -27.09 2.11 -1.24
N GLN A 16 -25.82 2.43 -1.56
CA GLN A 16 -25.45 3.77 -2.01
C GLN A 16 -25.74 3.97 -3.49
N TYR A 17 -25.21 3.10 -4.36
CA TYR A 17 -25.44 3.21 -5.81
C TYR A 17 -26.79 2.66 -6.27
N ARG A 18 -27.47 1.89 -5.41
CA ARG A 18 -28.81 1.33 -5.68
C ARG A 18 -28.87 0.58 -7.02
N LEU A 19 -27.83 -0.21 -7.29
CA LEU A 19 -27.77 -1.05 -8.48
C LEU A 19 -28.58 -2.33 -8.25
N GLU A 20 -29.48 -2.59 -9.19
CA GLU A 20 -30.25 -3.85 -9.26
C GLU A 20 -29.37 -5.02 -9.73
N ASP A 21 -29.80 -6.27 -9.47
CA ASP A 21 -29.00 -7.47 -9.77
C ASP A 21 -28.61 -7.57 -11.27
N ASP A 22 -29.49 -7.10 -12.16
CA ASP A 22 -29.26 -7.08 -13.61
C ASP A 22 -28.06 -6.22 -14.02
N ALA A 23 -27.75 -5.16 -13.26
CA ALA A 23 -26.60 -4.30 -13.54
C ALA A 23 -25.26 -5.06 -13.42
N PHE A 24 -25.24 -6.16 -12.66
CA PHE A 24 -24.05 -7.00 -12.48
C PHE A 24 -23.95 -8.12 -13.53
N ALA A 25 -24.98 -8.32 -14.37
CA ALA A 25 -24.90 -9.26 -15.48
C ALA A 25 -24.11 -8.66 -16.67
N GLU A 26 -24.26 -7.36 -16.91
CA GLU A 26 -23.75 -6.70 -18.12
C GLU A 26 -22.43 -5.95 -17.90
N ARG A 27 -22.04 -5.71 -16.63
CA ARG A 27 -20.95 -4.79 -16.29
C ARG A 27 -19.82 -5.48 -15.54
N LEU A 28 -18.59 -5.10 -15.91
CA LEU A 28 -17.39 -5.43 -15.18
C LEU A 28 -16.93 -4.21 -14.37
N PHE A 29 -16.88 -4.34 -13.06
CA PHE A 29 -16.41 -3.29 -12.16
C PHE A 29 -14.95 -3.51 -11.78
N LEU A 30 -14.13 -2.50 -12.04
CA LEU A 30 -12.71 -2.48 -11.67
C LEU A 30 -12.60 -1.95 -10.24
N ILE A 31 -12.11 -2.77 -9.31
CA ILE A 31 -11.94 -2.37 -7.91
C ILE A 31 -10.46 -2.32 -7.56
N TYR A 32 -9.95 -1.11 -7.37
CA TYR A 32 -8.56 -0.86 -7.01
C TYR A 32 -8.38 -0.97 -5.50
N GLY A 33 -7.31 -1.63 -5.06
CA GLY A 33 -7.00 -1.73 -3.65
C GLY A 33 -5.55 -2.08 -3.37
N ASP A 34 -5.16 -1.89 -2.12
CA ASP A 34 -3.90 -2.43 -1.62
C ASP A 34 -3.90 -3.97 -1.69
N GLN A 35 -2.76 -4.57 -1.35
CA GLN A 35 -2.61 -6.01 -1.42
C GLN A 35 -3.67 -6.77 -0.60
N LYS A 36 -3.90 -6.37 0.65
CA LYS A 36 -4.86 -7.07 1.52
C LYS A 36 -6.27 -7.01 0.93
N THR A 37 -6.64 -5.86 0.38
CA THR A 37 -7.93 -5.68 -0.29
C THR A 37 -8.06 -6.60 -1.51
N VAL A 38 -7.07 -6.61 -2.40
CA VAL A 38 -7.06 -7.48 -3.58
C VAL A 38 -7.15 -8.96 -3.18
N GLN A 39 -6.37 -9.38 -2.20
CA GLN A 39 -6.39 -10.77 -1.73
C GLN A 39 -7.76 -11.16 -1.16
N ARG A 40 -8.37 -10.31 -0.34
CA ARG A 40 -9.72 -10.55 0.22
C ARG A 40 -10.77 -10.68 -0.88
N LEU A 41 -10.76 -9.77 -1.85
CA LEU A 41 -11.71 -9.79 -2.97
C LEU A 41 -11.58 -11.05 -3.82
N ARG A 42 -10.35 -11.50 -4.08
CA ARG A 42 -10.09 -12.74 -4.83
C ARG A 42 -10.56 -13.98 -4.06
N THR A 43 -10.31 -14.02 -2.76
CA THR A 43 -10.80 -15.10 -1.88
C THR A 43 -12.33 -15.14 -1.85
N ILE A 44 -12.99 -13.98 -1.77
CA ILE A 44 -14.46 -13.90 -1.82
C ILE A 44 -14.99 -14.43 -3.16
N LYS A 45 -14.42 -13.97 -4.29
CA LYS A 45 -14.82 -14.41 -5.63
C LYS A 45 -14.73 -15.92 -5.78
N LYS A 46 -13.64 -16.52 -5.31
CA LYS A 46 -13.44 -17.97 -5.37
C LYS A 46 -14.40 -18.74 -4.48
N ARG A 47 -14.62 -18.30 -3.24
CA ARG A 47 -15.53 -18.98 -2.29
C ARG A 47 -16.99 -18.93 -2.70
N ARG A 48 -17.37 -18.03 -3.61
CA ARG A 48 -18.74 -17.81 -4.04
C ARG A 48 -18.93 -17.96 -5.54
N GLU A 49 -17.99 -18.63 -6.21
CA GLU A 49 -18.06 -18.82 -7.67
C GLU A 49 -19.34 -19.55 -8.11
N ASP A 50 -19.85 -20.43 -7.24
CA ASP A 50 -21.07 -21.22 -7.43
C ASP A 50 -22.35 -20.55 -6.90
N ALA A 51 -22.27 -19.31 -6.43
CA ALA A 51 -23.46 -18.61 -5.96
C ALA A 51 -24.46 -18.36 -7.10
N ILE A 52 -25.75 -18.54 -6.80
CA ILE A 52 -26.86 -18.45 -7.76
C ILE A 52 -27.08 -17.00 -8.20
N SER A 53 -27.08 -16.06 -7.26
CA SER A 53 -27.27 -14.63 -7.57
C SER A 53 -26.05 -14.09 -8.35
N ARG A 54 -26.34 -13.23 -9.34
CA ARG A 54 -25.31 -12.58 -10.15
C ARG A 54 -24.43 -11.70 -9.28
N TYR A 55 -25.02 -10.93 -8.37
CA TYR A 55 -24.31 -10.15 -7.38
C TYR A 55 -23.42 -11.02 -6.48
N ASP A 56 -23.97 -12.06 -5.85
CA ASP A 56 -23.23 -12.89 -4.88
C ASP A 56 -22.13 -13.75 -5.52
N SER A 57 -22.18 -13.98 -6.83
CA SER A 57 -21.12 -14.70 -7.56
C SER A 57 -19.81 -13.90 -7.66
N PHE A 58 -19.88 -12.57 -7.49
CA PHE A 58 -18.77 -11.64 -7.70
C PHE A 58 -18.05 -11.78 -9.06
N LYS A 59 -18.67 -12.43 -10.05
CA LYS A 59 -18.09 -12.60 -11.41
C LYS A 59 -17.88 -11.25 -12.10
N TRP A 60 -18.77 -10.30 -11.83
CA TRP A 60 -18.75 -8.89 -12.25
C TRP A 60 -17.61 -8.05 -11.66
N LEU A 61 -16.88 -8.53 -10.66
CA LEU A 61 -15.83 -7.78 -9.96
C LEU A 61 -14.44 -8.22 -10.43
N LEU A 62 -13.62 -7.25 -10.87
CA LEU A 62 -12.20 -7.45 -11.16
C LEU A 62 -11.33 -6.67 -10.16
N PRO A 63 -10.64 -7.36 -9.22
CA PRO A 63 -9.77 -6.69 -8.27
C PRO A 63 -8.45 -6.30 -8.96
N ILE A 64 -8.03 -5.04 -8.81
CA ILE A 64 -6.82 -4.49 -9.43
C ILE A 64 -5.84 -4.06 -8.34
N PRO A 65 -4.60 -4.58 -8.32
CA PRO A 65 -3.55 -4.05 -7.47
C PRO A 65 -3.28 -2.59 -7.76
N ALA A 66 -3.33 -1.77 -6.72
CA ALA A 66 -3.25 -0.33 -6.86
C ALA A 66 -1.83 0.17 -7.20
N LEU A 67 -1.72 1.12 -8.12
CA LEU A 67 -0.48 1.47 -8.81
C LEU A 67 0.58 2.09 -7.89
N PHE A 68 0.19 3.02 -7.00
CA PHE A 68 1.13 3.62 -6.07
C PHE A 68 1.72 2.58 -5.12
N HIS A 69 0.91 1.64 -4.62
CA HIS A 69 1.41 0.55 -3.80
C HIS A 69 2.40 -0.34 -4.55
N LEU A 70 2.13 -0.68 -5.82
CA LEU A 70 3.08 -1.42 -6.65
C LEU A 70 4.39 -0.67 -6.85
N LYS A 71 4.32 0.65 -7.13
CA LYS A 71 5.48 1.53 -7.30
C LYS A 71 6.33 1.60 -6.04
N MET A 72 5.71 1.77 -4.87
CA MET A 72 6.41 1.80 -3.59
C MET A 72 7.10 0.46 -3.28
N ASN A 73 6.47 -0.66 -3.64
CA ASN A 73 7.09 -1.97 -3.51
C ASN A 73 8.28 -2.17 -4.45
N TYR A 74 8.19 -1.68 -5.69
CA TYR A 74 9.30 -1.73 -6.63
C TYR A 74 10.50 -0.91 -6.14
N LEU A 75 10.28 0.32 -5.65
CA LEU A 75 11.33 1.14 -5.04
C LEU A 75 11.97 0.44 -3.83
N LYS A 76 11.14 -0.14 -2.95
CA LYS A 76 11.64 -0.88 -1.79
C LYS A 76 12.40 -2.15 -2.20
N MET A 77 12.03 -2.81 -3.30
CA MET A 77 12.75 -3.95 -3.87
C MET A 77 14.14 -3.52 -4.37
N ILE A 78 14.24 -2.43 -5.12
CA ILE A 78 15.53 -1.87 -5.58
C ILE A 78 16.41 -1.59 -4.36
N ILE A 79 15.89 -0.84 -3.38
CA ILE A 79 16.62 -0.53 -2.16
C ILE A 79 17.09 -1.82 -1.48
N THR A 80 16.22 -2.82 -1.32
CA THR A 80 16.54 -4.09 -0.66
C THR A 80 17.53 -4.95 -1.44
N ALA A 81 17.50 -4.91 -2.78
CA ALA A 81 18.40 -5.66 -3.65
C ALA A 81 19.83 -5.11 -3.56
N HIS A 82 19.99 -3.79 -3.46
CA HIS A 82 21.27 -3.12 -3.27
C HIS A 82 21.68 -2.99 -1.79
N TYR A 83 20.92 -3.60 -0.88
CA TYR A 83 21.10 -3.61 0.60
C TYR A 83 21.82 -4.87 1.12
N ARG A 84 21.99 -5.91 0.29
CA ARG A 84 22.57 -7.20 0.69
C ARG A 84 24.05 -7.26 0.32
N THR A 85 24.91 -7.40 1.30
CA THR A 85 26.15 -8.17 1.16
C THR A 85 25.84 -9.65 1.38
N GLU A 86 26.56 -10.51 0.67
CA GLU A 86 26.44 -11.95 0.82
C GLU A 86 27.02 -12.44 2.15
N ASP A 87 26.41 -13.52 2.64
CA ASP A 87 26.95 -14.49 3.59
C ASP A 87 27.59 -13.94 4.87
N GLY A 88 26.75 -13.73 5.89
CA GLY A 88 27.17 -13.80 7.29
C GLY A 88 28.00 -12.63 7.84
N VAL A 89 28.52 -11.74 7.00
CA VAL A 89 29.28 -10.57 7.46
C VAL A 89 28.29 -9.47 7.91
N ILE A 90 28.17 -9.30 9.22
CA ILE A 90 27.45 -8.17 9.83
C ILE A 90 28.32 -6.93 9.68
N ASP A 91 28.07 -6.14 8.63
CA ASP A 91 28.64 -4.81 8.51
C ASP A 91 27.77 -3.82 9.32
N GLN A 92 28.34 -3.27 10.40
CA GLN A 92 27.67 -2.29 11.28
C GLN A 92 27.35 -0.97 10.55
N SER A 93 28.03 -0.68 9.44
CA SER A 93 27.76 0.47 8.58
C SER A 93 26.68 0.21 7.54
N SER A 94 26.20 -1.03 7.43
CA SER A 94 25.10 -1.37 6.53
C SER A 94 23.77 -0.85 7.08
N LEU A 95 22.94 -0.31 6.19
CA LEU A 95 21.58 0.09 6.54
C LEU A 95 20.70 -1.11 6.99
N ARG A 96 21.18 -2.35 6.85
CA ARG A 96 20.59 -3.57 7.43
C ARG A 96 20.76 -3.62 8.94
N HIS A 97 21.94 -3.32 9.48
CA HIS A 97 22.15 -3.21 10.92
C HIS A 97 21.20 -2.17 11.53
N SER A 98 21.03 -1.03 10.86
CA SER A 98 20.02 -0.03 11.23
C SER A 98 18.60 -0.59 11.11
N LYS A 99 18.23 -1.29 10.02
CA LYS A 99 16.89 -1.86 9.84
C LYS A 99 16.55 -2.96 10.84
N GLU A 100 17.51 -3.80 11.23
CA GLU A 100 17.34 -4.82 12.27
C GLU A 100 17.18 -4.18 13.65
N PHE A 101 17.90 -3.09 13.93
CA PHE A 101 17.61 -2.18 15.05
C PHE A 101 16.19 -1.60 14.99
N TRP A 102 15.62 -1.37 13.79
CA TRP A 102 14.25 -0.86 13.57
C TRP A 102 13.16 -1.93 13.24
N ASN A 103 13.47 -3.23 13.38
CA ASN A 103 12.55 -4.37 13.29
C ASN A 103 11.50 -4.41 12.13
N ARG A 104 11.89 -4.19 10.86
CA ARG A 104 10.95 -4.25 9.70
C ARG A 104 11.00 -5.58 8.89
N ARG A 105 9.90 -6.35 8.83
CA ARG A 105 9.78 -7.67 8.15
C ARG A 105 9.63 -7.63 6.60
N LYS A 106 9.81 -8.81 5.95
CA LYS A 106 9.82 -9.11 4.48
C LYS A 106 8.48 -8.85 3.76
N HIS A 107 8.50 -8.89 2.42
CA HIS A 107 7.48 -8.31 1.53
C HIS A 107 6.46 -9.32 1.00
N LYS A 108 5.21 -8.84 0.86
CA LYS A 108 4.05 -9.61 0.42
C LYS A 108 3.63 -9.35 -1.06
N TYR A 109 4.13 -8.33 -1.75
CA TYR A 109 3.55 -7.80 -3.02
C TYR A 109 4.02 -8.42 -4.36
N ALA A 110 4.93 -9.41 -4.34
CA ALA A 110 5.49 -9.96 -5.58
C ALA A 110 4.40 -10.62 -6.46
N TYR A 111 3.43 -11.26 -5.80
CA TYR A 111 2.29 -11.86 -6.48
C TYR A 111 1.44 -10.81 -7.19
N GLU A 112 1.13 -9.72 -6.50
CA GLU A 112 0.30 -8.63 -7.00
C GLU A 112 0.97 -7.93 -8.18
N MET A 113 2.29 -7.83 -8.20
CA MET A 113 3.05 -7.33 -9.36
C MET A 113 2.93 -8.25 -10.58
N LEU A 114 3.07 -9.57 -10.40
CA LEU A 114 2.86 -10.55 -11.49
C LEU A 114 1.42 -10.54 -11.98
N TYR A 115 0.46 -10.44 -11.06
CA TYR A 115 -0.96 -10.35 -11.37
C TYR A 115 -1.29 -9.09 -12.15
N PHE A 116 -0.81 -7.92 -11.71
CA PHE A 116 -0.97 -6.68 -12.46
C PHE A 116 -0.34 -6.78 -13.85
N LYS A 117 0.89 -7.31 -13.96
CA LYS A 117 1.56 -7.55 -15.26
C LYS A 117 0.75 -8.47 -16.16
N ARG A 118 0.15 -9.54 -15.63
CA ARG A 118 -0.77 -10.42 -16.37
C ARG A 118 -1.93 -9.60 -16.94
N LEU A 119 -2.57 -8.77 -16.12
CA LEU A 119 -3.73 -7.97 -16.50
C LEU A 119 -3.43 -6.88 -17.55
N ILE A 120 -2.22 -6.32 -17.61
CA ILE A 120 -1.90 -5.21 -18.53
C ILE A 120 -1.09 -5.62 -19.76
N SER A 121 -0.41 -6.77 -19.72
CA SER A 121 0.58 -7.15 -20.74
C SER A 121 0.31 -8.49 -21.42
N THR A 122 -0.69 -9.27 -20.99
CA THR A 122 -0.94 -10.61 -21.56
C THR A 122 -2.32 -10.72 -22.21
N PRO A 123 -2.58 -11.73 -23.05
CA PRO A 123 -3.89 -11.97 -23.64
C PRO A 123 -5.00 -12.35 -22.64
N ALA A 124 -4.69 -12.46 -21.34
CA ALA A 124 -5.69 -12.72 -20.29
C ALA A 124 -6.76 -11.62 -20.20
N THR A 125 -6.48 -10.43 -20.72
CA THR A 125 -7.40 -9.30 -20.81
C THR A 125 -7.40 -8.74 -22.23
N THR A 126 -8.55 -8.25 -22.68
CA THR A 126 -8.68 -7.62 -24.00
C THR A 126 -7.93 -6.28 -24.02
N LYS A 127 -7.49 -5.82 -25.21
CA LYS A 127 -6.82 -4.51 -25.35
C LYS A 127 -7.65 -3.33 -24.81
N PRO A 128 -8.98 -3.27 -25.02
CA PRO A 128 -9.82 -2.26 -24.38
C PRO A 128 -9.77 -2.33 -22.85
N LEU A 129 -9.83 -3.54 -22.27
CA LEU A 129 -9.75 -3.72 -20.82
C LEU A 129 -8.38 -3.32 -20.25
N GLN A 130 -7.29 -3.65 -20.93
CA GLN A 130 -5.94 -3.20 -20.55
C GLN A 130 -5.85 -1.68 -20.48
N ARG A 131 -6.40 -0.99 -21.50
CA ARG A 131 -6.46 0.47 -21.52
C ARG A 131 -7.35 1.02 -20.42
N ALA A 132 -8.50 0.40 -20.17
CA ALA A 132 -9.40 0.81 -19.08
C ALA A 132 -8.72 0.67 -17.71
N ILE A 133 -7.97 -0.42 -17.48
CA ILE A 133 -7.20 -0.61 -16.24
C ILE A 133 -6.17 0.51 -16.06
N LEU A 134 -5.37 0.77 -17.09
CA LEU A 134 -4.34 1.82 -17.02
C LEU A 134 -4.94 3.23 -16.89
N ALA A 135 -6.02 3.52 -17.61
CA ALA A 135 -6.69 4.82 -17.56
C ALA A 135 -7.33 5.11 -16.19
N ASN A 136 -7.90 4.10 -15.53
CA ASN A 136 -8.48 4.26 -14.19
C ASN A 136 -7.43 4.26 -13.07
N SER A 137 -6.21 3.78 -13.35
CA SER A 137 -5.10 3.79 -12.39
C SER A 137 -4.51 5.19 -12.15
N LEU A 138 -4.78 6.14 -13.07
CA LEU A 138 -4.27 7.49 -13.03
C LEU A 138 -5.41 8.51 -13.03
N ILE A 139 -5.22 9.60 -12.31
CA ILE A 139 -6.13 10.74 -12.27
C ILE A 139 -5.37 12.03 -12.56
N ASN A 140 -5.95 12.92 -13.36
CA ASN A 140 -5.42 14.24 -13.62
C ASN A 140 -6.24 15.29 -12.89
N LEU A 141 -5.78 15.71 -11.72
CA LEU A 141 -6.49 16.68 -10.88
C LEU A 141 -6.45 18.10 -11.42
N ARG A 142 -5.50 18.44 -12.30
CA ARG A 142 -5.28 19.80 -12.80
C ARG A 142 -5.79 20.02 -14.23
N GLY A 143 -6.16 18.94 -14.94
CA GLY A 143 -6.48 18.98 -16.36
C GLY A 143 -5.29 19.33 -17.27
N GLN A 144 -4.07 19.38 -16.74
CA GLN A 144 -2.88 19.81 -17.50
C GLN A 144 -2.07 18.62 -18.02
N PRO A 145 -1.39 18.74 -19.16
CA PRO A 145 -0.41 17.74 -19.59
C PRO A 145 0.62 17.47 -18.47
N ASN A 146 1.05 16.21 -18.33
CA ASN A 146 2.04 15.76 -17.33
C ASN A 146 1.66 15.98 -15.85
N SER A 147 0.39 16.17 -15.52
CA SER A 147 -0.08 16.29 -14.12
C SER A 147 -0.86 15.06 -13.63
N TRP A 148 -0.59 13.91 -14.24
CA TRP A 148 -1.17 12.62 -13.85
C TRP A 148 -0.63 12.16 -12.50
N PHE A 149 -1.52 11.60 -11.70
CA PHE A 149 -1.28 11.15 -10.36
C PHE A 149 -1.88 9.76 -10.17
N GLU A 150 -1.27 8.89 -9.37
CA GLU A 150 -1.85 7.57 -9.10
C GLU A 150 -3.15 7.71 -8.28
N THR A 151 -4.26 7.12 -8.74
CA THR A 151 -5.58 7.27 -8.11
C THR A 151 -5.56 6.82 -6.65
N ASP A 152 -4.91 5.69 -6.36
CA ASP A 152 -4.81 5.14 -5.01
C ASP A 152 -3.93 5.97 -4.09
N ARG A 153 -2.92 6.66 -4.64
CA ARG A 153 -2.13 7.63 -3.86
C ARG A 153 -2.99 8.79 -3.38
N LEU A 154 -3.93 9.26 -4.21
CA LEU A 154 -4.84 10.32 -3.81
C LEU A 154 -5.76 9.88 -2.66
N VAL A 155 -6.30 8.66 -2.76
CA VAL A 155 -7.12 8.05 -1.71
C VAL A 155 -6.30 7.91 -0.42
N GLU A 156 -5.06 7.42 -0.51
CA GLU A 156 -4.17 7.27 0.65
C GLU A 156 -3.88 8.61 1.33
N LEU A 157 -3.56 9.65 0.55
CA LEU A 157 -3.36 11.00 1.07
C LEU A 157 -4.61 11.57 1.73
N ARG A 158 -5.80 11.27 1.21
CA ARG A 158 -7.07 11.71 1.79
C ARG A 158 -7.40 10.97 3.08
N ASN A 159 -7.17 9.66 3.11
CA ASN A 159 -7.30 8.82 4.30
C ASN A 159 -6.35 9.28 5.41
N GLY A 160 -5.10 9.56 5.07
CA GLY A 160 -4.12 10.10 6.02
C GLY A 160 -4.58 11.42 6.65
N LYS A 161 -5.12 12.35 5.84
CA LYS A 161 -5.67 13.61 6.35
C LYS A 161 -6.86 13.40 7.30
N MET A 162 -7.78 12.49 6.97
CA MET A 162 -8.92 12.21 7.86
C MET A 162 -8.45 11.65 9.20
N LYS A 163 -7.43 10.77 9.19
CA LYS A 163 -6.79 10.27 10.41
C LYS A 163 -6.12 11.38 11.21
N ASP A 164 -5.43 12.31 10.55
CA ASP A 164 -4.82 13.46 11.22
C ASP A 164 -5.88 14.34 11.89
N ILE A 165 -6.98 14.65 11.21
CA ILE A 165 -8.10 15.42 11.79
C ILE A 165 -8.67 14.71 13.02
N LEU A 166 -8.89 13.39 12.92
CA LEU A 166 -9.41 12.58 14.02
C LEU A 166 -8.46 12.61 15.22
N ARG A 167 -7.15 12.44 14.99
CA ARG A 167 -6.13 12.45 16.05
C ARG A 167 -6.02 13.83 16.71
N THR A 168 -6.01 14.91 15.93
CA THR A 168 -5.81 16.26 16.45
C THR A 168 -7.03 16.79 17.20
N ARG A 169 -8.24 16.37 16.84
CA ARG A 169 -9.48 16.86 17.43
C ARG A 169 -10.22 15.77 18.21
N HIS A 170 -9.48 14.87 18.84
CA HIS A 170 -10.02 13.70 19.55
C HIS A 170 -10.97 14.12 20.69
N THR A 171 -12.23 14.30 20.36
CA THR A 171 -13.34 14.71 21.22
C THR A 171 -14.51 13.78 20.92
N SER A 172 -15.36 13.52 21.91
CA SER A 172 -16.52 12.61 21.77
C SER A 172 -17.50 13.03 20.67
N SER A 173 -17.47 14.30 20.24
CA SER A 173 -18.28 14.85 19.15
C SER A 173 -17.76 14.56 17.74
N ILE A 174 -16.47 14.24 17.57
CA ILE A 174 -15.88 14.01 16.25
C ILE A 174 -15.86 12.51 15.97
N THR A 175 -17.00 12.03 15.47
CA THR A 175 -17.20 10.65 15.04
C THR A 175 -16.69 10.42 13.61
N LEU A 176 -16.59 9.16 13.20
CA LEU A 176 -16.30 8.81 11.80
C LEU A 176 -17.37 9.39 10.86
N ASP A 177 -18.64 9.33 11.23
CA ASP A 177 -19.74 9.87 10.42
C ASP A 177 -19.58 11.37 10.21
N TYR A 178 -19.22 12.11 11.25
CA TYR A 178 -18.92 13.54 11.14
C TYR A 178 -17.76 13.80 10.16
N LEU A 179 -16.69 13.00 10.21
CA LEU A 179 -15.57 13.15 9.28
C LEU A 179 -15.98 12.88 7.84
N PHE A 180 -16.79 11.83 7.60
CA PHE A 180 -17.26 11.50 6.27
C PHE A 180 -18.24 12.53 5.72
N GLU A 181 -19.16 13.03 6.53
CA GLU A 181 -20.18 14.00 6.12
C GLU A 181 -19.58 15.39 5.88
N TYR A 182 -18.75 15.89 6.80
CA TYR A 182 -18.30 17.29 6.77
C TYR A 182 -16.86 17.49 6.29
N CYS A 183 -15.96 16.54 6.57
CA CYS A 183 -14.53 16.71 6.33
C CYS A 183 -14.03 16.03 5.04
N SER A 184 -14.66 14.95 4.58
CA SER A 184 -14.15 14.15 3.45
C SER A 184 -14.01 14.98 2.17
N LEU A 185 -15.07 15.70 1.77
CA LEU A 185 -15.13 16.52 0.56
C LEU A 185 -14.31 17.81 0.72
N ASN A 186 -14.41 18.46 1.87
CA ASN A 186 -13.85 19.79 2.11
C ASN A 186 -12.39 19.78 2.57
N SER A 187 -11.83 18.64 2.97
CA SER A 187 -10.48 18.53 3.56
C SER A 187 -9.35 19.11 2.71
N SER A 188 -9.44 19.07 1.37
CA SER A 188 -8.45 19.72 0.50
C SER A 188 -8.58 21.24 0.56
N PHE A 189 -9.79 21.75 0.34
CA PHE A 189 -10.10 23.17 0.36
C PHE A 189 -9.81 23.80 1.72
N LEU A 190 -10.28 23.21 2.81
CA LEU A 190 -10.07 23.71 4.16
C LEU A 190 -8.58 23.77 4.53
N LYS A 191 -7.76 22.85 4.02
CA LYS A 191 -6.31 22.88 4.22
C LYS A 191 -5.64 24.00 3.42
N ASP A 192 -6.11 24.27 2.20
CA ASP A 192 -5.63 25.41 1.41
C ASP A 192 -6.06 26.73 2.07
N LEU A 193 -7.30 26.81 2.55
CA LEU A 193 -7.82 27.96 3.29
C LEU A 193 -7.04 28.20 4.58
N GLN A 194 -6.83 27.16 5.39
CA GLN A 194 -6.01 27.23 6.61
C GLN A 194 -4.62 27.79 6.29
N ARG A 195 -3.94 27.28 5.26
CA ARG A 195 -2.61 27.76 4.85
C ARG A 195 -2.62 29.23 4.44
N HIS A 196 -3.65 29.70 3.72
CA HIS A 196 -3.77 31.10 3.35
C HIS A 196 -4.05 31.99 4.56
N VAL A 197 -4.92 31.56 5.48
CA VAL A 197 -5.21 32.28 6.73
C VAL A 197 -3.93 32.39 7.57
N GLU A 198 -3.25 31.26 7.82
CA GLU A 198 -1.96 31.21 8.52
C GLU A 198 -0.92 32.14 7.89
N HIS A 199 -0.86 32.18 6.55
CA HIS A 199 0.03 33.08 5.83
C HIS A 199 -0.33 34.55 6.02
N ILE A 200 -1.62 34.92 5.90
CA ILE A 200 -2.10 36.30 6.07
C ILE A 200 -1.82 36.81 7.49
N PHE A 201 -2.03 35.97 8.50
CA PHE A 201 -1.83 36.35 9.90
C PHE A 201 -0.38 36.18 10.36
N GLY A 202 0.52 35.68 9.52
CA GLY A 202 1.91 35.40 9.90
C GLY A 202 2.05 34.32 10.98
N VAL A 203 1.00 33.53 11.21
CA VAL A 203 0.96 32.46 12.22
C VAL A 203 1.13 31.14 11.50
N HIS A 204 2.29 30.49 11.65
CA HIS A 204 2.48 29.11 11.21
C HIS A 204 2.27 28.19 12.41
N VAL A 205 1.12 27.51 12.49
CA VAL A 205 0.91 26.46 13.50
C VAL A 205 1.54 25.17 12.97
N ASP A 206 2.86 25.11 13.03
CA ASP A 206 3.58 23.89 12.68
C ASP A 206 3.43 22.88 13.84
N SER A 207 2.54 21.91 13.67
CA SER A 207 2.48 20.73 14.57
C SER A 207 3.64 19.76 14.34
N LYS A 208 4.53 20.07 13.39
CA LYS A 208 5.77 19.35 13.17
C LYS A 208 6.86 20.03 13.98
N HIS A 209 7.58 19.23 14.77
CA HIS A 209 8.91 19.62 15.24
C HIS A 209 9.67 20.23 14.07
N SER A 210 10.25 21.41 14.24
CA SER A 210 11.13 22.03 13.25
C SER A 210 12.05 20.93 12.72
N THR A 211 11.92 20.57 11.44
CA THR A 211 12.88 19.65 10.83
C THR A 211 14.21 20.37 10.93
N LYS A 212 15.07 19.91 11.84
CA LYS A 212 16.45 20.39 11.94
C LYS A 212 17.01 20.32 10.52
N SER A 213 17.67 21.38 10.09
CA SER A 213 18.23 21.45 8.75
C SER A 213 19.12 20.22 8.52
N SER A 214 18.64 19.31 7.69
CA SER A 214 19.39 18.10 7.32
C SER A 214 20.63 18.44 6.49
N GLN A 215 20.83 19.71 6.16
CA GLN A 215 21.96 20.18 5.37
C GLN A 215 23.27 20.00 6.13
N TYR A 216 23.29 20.31 7.44
CA TYR A 216 24.46 20.03 8.28
C TYR A 216 24.69 18.53 8.41
N ASP A 217 23.63 17.76 8.63
CA ASP A 217 23.72 16.29 8.73
C ASP A 217 24.22 15.67 7.43
N ILE A 218 23.72 16.11 6.26
CA ILE A 218 24.14 15.65 4.94
C ILE A 218 25.60 16.01 4.67
N VAL A 219 26.01 17.24 4.97
CA VAL A 219 27.40 17.67 4.78
C VAL A 219 28.34 16.93 5.73
N THR A 220 27.92 16.70 6.98
CA THR A 220 28.67 15.92 7.97
C THR A 220 28.76 14.46 7.54
N LEU A 221 27.66 13.86 7.09
CA LEU A 221 27.65 12.49 6.56
C LEU A 221 28.50 12.38 5.30
N ALA A 222 28.47 13.38 4.41
CA ALA A 222 29.29 13.41 3.21
C ALA A 222 30.79 13.54 3.55
N ALA A 223 31.15 14.36 4.55
CA ALA A 223 32.52 14.50 5.03
C ALA A 223 33.03 13.22 5.71
N GLU A 224 32.20 12.59 6.56
CA GLU A 224 32.48 11.30 7.18
C GLU A 224 32.60 10.20 6.12
N LEU A 225 31.66 10.12 5.18
CA LEU A 225 31.72 9.20 4.04
C LEU A 225 32.97 9.46 3.22
N GLN A 226 33.38 10.70 2.96
CA GLN A 226 34.61 10.98 2.22
C GLN A 226 35.86 10.55 2.99
N LYS A 227 35.91 10.81 4.30
CA LYS A 227 37.01 10.42 5.19
C LYS A 227 37.19 8.91 5.30
N TYR A 228 36.08 8.18 5.39
CA TYR A 228 36.06 6.71 5.48
C TYR A 228 35.75 6.02 4.14
N SER A 229 35.64 6.77 3.04
CA SER A 229 35.31 6.22 1.73
C SER A 229 36.41 5.29 1.26
N MET A 230 36.00 4.16 0.68
CA MET A 230 36.91 3.30 -0.03
C MET A 230 37.44 4.05 -1.26
N LYS A 231 38.71 4.43 -1.24
CA LYS A 231 39.41 4.95 -2.42
C LYS A 231 39.66 3.79 -3.38
N PHE A 232 39.27 3.97 -4.63
CA PHE A 232 39.59 3.02 -5.68
C PHE A 232 41.10 2.97 -5.88
N HIS A 233 41.70 1.81 -5.66
CA HIS A 233 43.11 1.55 -5.94
C HIS A 233 43.19 0.56 -7.11
N PRO A 234 43.76 0.97 -8.27
CA PRO A 234 43.94 0.09 -9.41
C PRO A 234 44.77 -1.15 -9.01
N GLY A 235 44.33 -2.34 -9.42
CA GLY A 235 45.08 -3.59 -9.20
C GLY A 235 44.80 -4.36 -7.90
N ARG A 236 43.81 -3.94 -7.09
CA ARG A 236 43.36 -4.74 -5.94
C ARG A 236 42.55 -5.95 -6.42
N SER A 237 43.05 -7.17 -6.22
CA SER A 237 42.24 -8.37 -6.32
C SER A 237 41.49 -8.58 -5.00
N THR A 238 40.18 -8.83 -5.07
CA THR A 238 39.37 -9.23 -3.92
C THR A 238 39.12 -10.72 -4.01
N ALA A 239 39.30 -11.45 -2.90
CA ALA A 239 38.94 -12.87 -2.85
C ALA A 239 37.41 -13.09 -2.98
N ASN A 240 36.63 -12.02 -2.75
CA ASN A 240 35.17 -12.03 -2.89
C ASN A 240 34.81 -11.75 -4.35
N GLU A 241 34.24 -12.75 -5.00
CA GLU A 241 33.59 -12.62 -6.31
C GLU A 241 32.17 -12.06 -6.11
N ALA A 242 31.83 -10.99 -6.82
CA ALA A 242 30.48 -10.46 -6.76
C ALA A 242 29.53 -11.48 -7.40
N SER A 243 28.55 -11.99 -6.64
CA SER A 243 27.58 -12.91 -7.25
C SER A 243 26.82 -12.27 -8.39
N ASP A 244 26.60 -13.06 -9.44
CA ASP A 244 25.71 -12.67 -10.53
C ASP A 244 24.25 -12.70 -10.05
N LEU A 245 23.81 -11.56 -9.50
CA LEU A 245 22.45 -11.35 -9.04
C LEU A 245 21.42 -11.41 -10.18
N ASN A 246 21.82 -11.10 -11.42
CA ASN A 246 20.92 -11.17 -12.58
C ASN A 246 20.60 -12.63 -12.91
N THR A 247 21.61 -13.48 -13.08
CA THR A 247 21.39 -14.90 -13.36
C THR A 247 20.63 -15.59 -12.24
N ARG A 248 20.99 -15.32 -10.97
CA ARG A 248 20.25 -15.85 -9.80
C ARG A 248 18.80 -15.33 -9.76
N GLY A 249 18.59 -14.07 -10.13
CA GLY A 249 17.27 -13.43 -10.21
C GLY A 249 16.39 -14.08 -11.28
N VAL A 250 16.92 -14.29 -12.49
CA VAL A 250 16.22 -14.93 -13.60
C VAL A 250 15.79 -16.36 -13.25
N THR A 251 16.69 -17.17 -12.68
CA THR A 251 16.36 -18.54 -12.28
C THR A 251 15.23 -18.58 -11.24
N ARG A 252 15.28 -17.70 -10.23
CA ARG A 252 14.22 -17.59 -9.22
C ARG A 252 12.90 -17.07 -9.80
N LEU A 253 12.98 -16.14 -10.74
CA LEU A 253 11.80 -15.57 -11.39
C LEU A 253 11.09 -16.62 -12.25
N SER A 254 11.81 -17.46 -12.99
CA SER A 254 11.23 -18.54 -13.79
C SER A 254 10.39 -19.49 -12.94
N GLU A 255 10.89 -19.92 -11.79
CA GLU A 255 10.15 -20.77 -10.86
C GLU A 255 8.95 -20.03 -10.23
N ALA A 256 9.11 -18.75 -9.88
CA ALA A 256 8.01 -17.93 -9.37
C ALA A 256 6.88 -17.75 -10.40
N ILE A 257 7.23 -17.54 -11.68
CA ILE A 257 6.27 -17.46 -12.79
C ILE A 257 5.54 -18.80 -12.97
N ARG A 258 6.27 -19.92 -12.89
CA ARG A 258 5.65 -21.26 -12.97
C ARG A 258 4.60 -21.45 -11.87
N ARG A 259 4.95 -21.15 -10.61
CA ARG A 259 4.02 -21.23 -9.47
C ARG A 259 2.83 -20.30 -9.64
N PHE A 260 3.07 -19.07 -10.08
CA PHE A 260 2.02 -18.09 -10.36
C PHE A 260 1.06 -18.60 -11.44
N ASN A 261 1.57 -19.11 -12.56
CA ASN A 261 0.76 -19.64 -13.65
C ASN A 261 -0.08 -20.84 -13.19
N VAL A 262 0.51 -21.79 -12.46
CA VAL A 262 -0.24 -22.92 -11.87
C VAL A 262 -1.39 -22.39 -10.99
N ARG A 263 -1.10 -21.44 -10.10
CA ARG A 263 -2.10 -20.85 -9.19
C ARG A 263 -3.21 -20.07 -9.92
N GLU A 264 -2.91 -19.44 -11.05
CA GLU A 264 -3.92 -18.73 -11.87
C GLU A 264 -4.68 -19.64 -12.85
N SER A 265 -4.13 -20.81 -13.18
CA SER A 265 -4.74 -21.77 -14.14
C SER A 265 -5.58 -22.83 -13.42
N SER A 266 -5.20 -23.19 -12.20
CA SER A 266 -5.95 -24.10 -11.35
C SER A 266 -7.01 -23.33 -10.57
N ALA A 267 -8.27 -23.41 -11.01
CA ALA A 267 -9.40 -22.79 -10.33
C ALA A 267 -9.58 -23.24 -8.85
N SER A 268 -8.96 -24.33 -8.39
CA SER A 268 -9.31 -25.03 -7.13
C SER A 268 -8.50 -24.67 -5.86
N ASP A 269 -7.18 -24.43 -5.89
CA ASP A 269 -6.39 -24.58 -4.64
C ASP A 269 -5.78 -23.27 -4.07
N LEU A 270 -6.59 -22.46 -3.38
CA LEU A 270 -6.10 -21.30 -2.60
C LEU A 270 -6.34 -21.42 -1.08
N ALA A 271 -7.04 -22.45 -0.63
CA ALA A 271 -7.40 -22.60 0.77
C ALA A 271 -6.17 -22.80 1.67
N THR A 272 -5.14 -23.50 1.18
CA THR A 272 -4.05 -24.00 2.04
C THR A 272 -2.98 -22.96 2.40
N ILE A 273 -2.83 -21.86 1.65
CA ILE A 273 -1.75 -20.86 1.90
C ILE A 273 -2.27 -19.63 2.67
N ALA A 274 -3.58 -19.38 2.65
CA ALA A 274 -4.16 -18.27 3.41
C ALA A 274 -4.09 -18.50 4.93
N GLU A 275 -3.99 -19.75 5.39
CA GLU A 275 -3.87 -20.11 6.80
C GLU A 275 -2.44 -19.90 7.33
N GLU A 276 -1.39 -20.21 6.56
CA GLU A 276 0.00 -19.96 6.98
C GLU A 276 0.38 -18.46 7.02
N GLU A 277 -0.27 -17.60 6.24
CA GLU A 277 -0.02 -16.14 6.28
C GLU A 277 -0.89 -15.39 7.31
N ALA A 278 -1.93 -16.04 7.85
CA ALA A 278 -2.80 -15.49 8.89
C ALA A 278 -2.16 -15.55 10.29
N ASP A 279 -1.23 -16.48 10.51
CA ASP A 279 -0.65 -16.78 11.84
C ASP A 279 0.39 -15.76 12.33
N THR A 280 0.51 -14.62 11.63
CA THR A 280 1.33 -13.47 12.06
C THR A 280 0.56 -12.15 12.05
N GLU A 281 -0.78 -12.22 12.02
CA GLU A 281 -1.61 -11.04 12.23
C GLU A 281 -1.64 -10.68 13.71
N GLU A 282 -1.08 -9.52 14.08
CA GLU A 282 -1.72 -8.77 15.16
C GLU A 282 -3.13 -8.40 14.66
N PRO A 283 -4.17 -8.65 15.47
CA PRO A 283 -5.52 -8.31 15.11
C PRO A 283 -5.61 -6.81 14.85
N ILE A 284 -6.37 -6.42 13.83
CA ILE A 284 -6.70 -5.01 13.55
C ILE A 284 -7.35 -4.35 14.79
N ASP A 285 -7.90 -5.14 15.70
CA ASP A 285 -8.49 -4.73 16.97
C ASP A 285 -7.48 -4.49 18.11
N SER A 286 -6.19 -4.85 17.98
CA SER A 286 -5.22 -4.53 19.07
C SER A 286 -5.01 -3.02 19.23
N PHE A 287 -5.35 -2.24 18.20
CA PHE A 287 -5.36 -0.77 18.25
C PHE A 287 -6.69 -0.19 18.77
N TYR A 288 -7.75 -1.00 18.89
CA TYR A 288 -9.09 -0.60 19.34
C TYR A 288 -9.52 -1.27 20.65
N GLN A 289 -8.63 -2.01 21.33
CA GLN A 289 -8.87 -2.40 22.71
C GLN A 289 -8.77 -1.16 23.60
N PHE A 290 -9.92 -0.54 23.84
CA PHE A 290 -10.11 0.36 24.95
C PHE A 290 -9.88 -0.46 26.24
N ASN A 291 -8.83 -0.14 26.99
CA ASN A 291 -8.71 -0.58 28.38
C ASN A 291 -9.81 0.13 29.18
N GLU A 292 -10.88 -0.58 29.51
CA GLU A 292 -11.95 -0.09 30.39
C GLU A 292 -11.47 0.15 31.84
N ASP A 293 -10.25 -0.27 32.20
CA ASP A 293 -9.72 -0.20 33.56
C ASP A 293 -8.94 1.09 33.91
N THR A 294 -9.12 2.19 33.17
CA THR A 294 -8.53 3.49 33.55
C THR A 294 -9.57 4.56 33.85
N VAL A 295 -10.55 4.20 34.67
CA VAL A 295 -11.35 5.17 35.42
C VAL A 295 -11.15 4.92 36.91
N SER A 296 -10.10 5.50 37.49
CA SER A 296 -10.12 5.82 38.92
C SER A 296 -9.12 6.91 39.29
N VAL A 297 -9.69 8.04 39.72
CA VAL A 297 -9.16 8.96 40.74
C VAL A 297 -7.96 9.83 40.36
N PHE A 298 -8.26 11.06 39.94
CA PHE A 298 -7.47 12.21 40.38
C PHE A 298 -8.36 13.10 41.23
N ASP A 299 -8.24 12.94 42.54
CA ASP A 299 -8.68 13.94 43.52
C ASP A 299 -7.83 15.19 43.32
N LEU A 300 -8.49 16.33 43.10
CA LEU A 300 -7.87 17.65 43.11
C LEU A 300 -7.84 18.18 44.56
N PRO A 301 -6.76 18.84 45.01
CA PRO A 301 -6.84 19.74 46.15
C PRO A 301 -7.67 21.00 45.85
#